data_AF-A0A7Y5GA47-F1
#
_entry.id   AF-A0A7Y5GA47-F1
#
_cell.length_a   1.000
_cell.length_b   1.000
_cell.length_c   1.000
_cell.angle_alpha   90.00
_cell.angle_beta   90.00
_cell.angle_gamma   90.00
#
_symmetry.space_group_name_H-M   'P 1'
#
loop_
_entity.id
_entity.type
_entity.pdbx_description
1 polymer ?
#
loop_
_entity_poly.entity_id
_entity_poly.type
_entity_poly.pdbx_seq_one_letter_code
_entity_poly.pdbx_strand_id
1 'polypeptide(L)'
;KAGSEDEVLVQGKIHDVCAKKGCWLVLQDGGKEIRVTFEGYGFFVPTDSKNKTVRAQGKVMLKEISESEARHYAEDAGKSKEEIEKIKGTQKAYAMIASGVEILD
;
A
#
# COMPACT_ATOMS: atom_id res chain seq x y z
N LYS A 1 -9.61 1.70 18.44
CA LYS A 1 -8.70 2.07 17.34
C LYS A 1 -8.16 0.77 16.76
N ALA A 2 -8.50 0.41 15.52
CA ALA A 2 -8.13 -0.88 14.93
C ALA A 2 -6.76 -0.77 14.24
N GLY A 3 -5.70 -0.83 15.03
CA GLY A 3 -4.33 -1.01 14.56
C GLY A 3 -3.55 -1.81 15.60
N SER A 4 -2.57 -2.61 15.17
CA SER A 4 -1.69 -3.32 16.10
C SER A 4 -0.86 -2.31 16.89
N GLU A 5 -0.79 -2.44 18.22
CA GLU A 5 0.14 -1.64 19.04
C GLU A 5 1.59 -2.07 18.79
N ASP A 6 1.78 -3.37 18.53
CA ASP A 6 3.05 -3.97 18.13
C ASP A 6 3.29 -3.87 16.63
N GLU A 7 4.56 -3.76 16.25
CA GLU A 7 4.97 -3.89 14.85
C GLU A 7 4.93 -5.34 14.40
N VAL A 8 4.60 -5.53 13.13
CA VAL A 8 4.63 -6.82 12.46
C VAL A 8 5.56 -6.76 11.26
N LEU A 9 6.08 -7.93 10.88
CA LEU A 9 6.87 -8.11 9.68
C LEU A 9 6.00 -8.79 8.62
N VAL A 10 5.83 -8.13 7.48
CA VAL A 10 5.09 -8.69 6.33
C VAL A 10 6.04 -8.85 5.15
N GLN A 11 5.83 -9.91 4.37
CA GLN A 11 6.57 -10.16 3.14
C GLN A 11 5.56 -10.28 1.99
N GLY A 12 5.88 -9.71 0.84
CA GLY A 12 5.02 -9.76 -0.34
C GLY A 12 5.71 -9.20 -1.57
N LYS A 13 5.00 -9.23 -2.70
CA LYS A 13 5.48 -8.58 -3.93
C LYS A 13 4.96 -7.15 -4.00
N ILE A 14 5.78 -6.23 -4.49
CA ILE A 14 5.34 -4.88 -4.84
C ILE A 14 4.43 -4.99 -6.05
N HIS A 15 3.12 -4.85 -5.81
CA HIS A 15 2.13 -4.74 -6.88
C HIS A 15 2.22 -3.37 -7.52
N ASP A 16 2.36 -2.32 -6.71
CA ASP A 16 2.43 -0.95 -7.19
C ASP A 16 3.31 -0.07 -6.29
N VAL A 17 3.83 1.01 -6.86
CA VAL A 17 4.71 1.95 -6.18
C VAL A 17 4.45 3.36 -6.71
N CYS A 18 4.57 4.35 -5.83
CA CYS A 18 4.47 5.75 -6.22
C CYS A 18 5.50 6.09 -7.30
N ALA A 19 5.07 6.21 -8.55
CA ALA A 19 5.98 6.48 -9.68
C ALA A 19 6.71 7.83 -9.57
N LYS A 20 6.17 8.79 -8.80
CA LYS A 20 6.74 10.14 -8.67
C LYS A 20 7.94 10.20 -7.74
N LYS A 21 7.88 9.52 -6.60
CA LYS A 21 8.86 9.66 -5.52
C LYS A 21 9.16 8.38 -4.75
N GLY A 22 8.42 7.30 -5.00
CA GLY A 22 8.54 6.08 -4.22
C GLY A 22 8.17 6.25 -2.75
N CYS A 23 7.21 7.15 -2.44
CA CYS A 23 6.82 7.46 -1.06
C CYS A 23 5.68 6.59 -0.50
N TRP A 24 5.21 5.63 -1.29
CA TRP A 24 4.32 4.56 -0.87
C TRP A 24 4.48 3.39 -1.83
N LEU A 25 4.08 2.20 -1.39
CA LEU A 25 3.94 1.02 -2.22
C LEU A 25 2.66 0.25 -1.84
N VAL A 26 2.22 -0.66 -2.70
CA VAL A 26 1.18 -1.64 -2.42
C VAL A 26 1.83 -3.01 -2.44
N LEU A 27 1.77 -3.73 -1.32
CA LEU A 27 2.16 -5.13 -1.25
C LEU A 27 0.99 -6.02 -1.58
N GLN A 28 1.24 -7.06 -2.34
CA GLN A 28 0.29 -8.10 -2.64
C GLN A 28 0.82 -9.47 -2.21
N ASP A 29 -0.03 -10.24 -1.56
CA ASP A 29 0.18 -11.66 -1.25
C ASP A 29 -1.17 -12.41 -1.30
N GLY A 30 -1.23 -13.53 -2.04
CA GLY A 30 -2.44 -14.36 -2.15
C GLY A 30 -3.72 -13.60 -2.56
N GLY A 31 -3.61 -12.57 -3.39
CA GLY A 31 -4.74 -11.73 -3.83
C GLY A 31 -5.21 -10.69 -2.80
N LYS A 32 -4.54 -10.58 -1.65
CA LYS A 32 -4.76 -9.52 -0.66
C LYS A 32 -3.76 -8.40 -0.88
N GLU A 33 -4.20 -7.17 -0.67
CA GLU A 33 -3.37 -5.98 -0.84
C GLU A 33 -3.29 -5.18 0.46
N ILE A 34 -2.11 -4.62 0.73
CA ILE A 34 -1.90 -3.65 1.81
C ILE A 34 -1.13 -2.45 1.26
N ARG A 35 -1.68 -1.26 1.50
CA ARG A 35 -0.98 -0.01 1.14
C ARG A 35 0.02 0.34 2.24
N VAL A 36 1.28 0.48 1.88
CA VAL A 36 2.38 0.77 2.80
C VAL A 36 2.84 2.20 2.58
N THR A 37 2.88 2.97 3.66
CA THR A 37 3.49 4.31 3.74
C THR A 37 4.62 4.27 4.77
N PHE A 38 5.55 5.22 4.70
CA PHE A 38 6.75 5.18 5.53
C PHE A 38 6.64 6.16 6.70
N GLU A 39 7.00 5.69 7.89
CA GLU A 39 6.92 6.47 9.12
C GLU A 39 7.72 7.77 8.98
N GLY A 40 7.08 8.88 9.39
CA GLY A 40 7.69 10.20 9.33
C GLY A 40 8.09 10.68 7.94
N TYR A 41 7.63 10.00 6.86
CA TYR A 41 8.13 10.24 5.50
C TYR A 41 9.67 10.10 5.42
N GLY A 42 10.25 9.22 6.26
CA GLY A 42 11.68 9.18 6.55
C GLY A 42 12.53 8.51 5.48
N PHE A 43 11.91 7.74 4.57
CA PHE A 43 12.62 7.07 3.47
C PHE A 43 11.67 6.83 2.29
N PHE A 44 12.26 6.44 1.16
CA PHE A 44 11.56 6.11 -0.10
C PHE A 44 12.13 4.83 -0.69
N VAL A 45 11.33 4.14 -1.50
CA VAL A 45 11.77 2.99 -2.30
C VAL A 45 12.04 3.42 -3.75
N PRO A 46 12.85 2.67 -4.53
CA PRO A 46 13.01 2.92 -5.96
C PRO A 46 11.65 2.92 -6.68
N THR A 47 11.43 3.88 -7.58
CA THR A 47 10.16 4.03 -8.32
C THR A 47 9.94 2.93 -9.36
N ASP A 48 10.98 2.17 -9.69
CA ASP A 48 11.01 1.03 -10.60
C ASP A 48 10.97 -0.32 -9.88
N SER A 49 10.65 -0.33 -8.57
CA SER A 49 10.63 -1.55 -7.74
C SER A 49 9.40 -2.44 -7.92
N LYS A 50 8.55 -2.20 -8.93
CA LYS A 50 7.39 -3.07 -9.20
C LYS A 50 7.85 -4.52 -9.44
N ASN A 51 7.04 -5.47 -8.99
CA ASN A 51 7.27 -6.92 -9.03
C ASN A 51 8.42 -7.46 -8.15
N LYS A 52 9.17 -6.59 -7.48
CA LYS A 52 10.17 -7.00 -6.50
C LYS A 52 9.53 -7.58 -5.24
N THR A 53 10.20 -8.55 -4.64
CA THR A 53 9.85 -9.14 -3.35
C THR A 53 10.43 -8.28 -2.26
N VAL A 54 9.60 -7.88 -1.29
CA VAL A 54 10.04 -7.04 -0.19
C VAL A 54 9.53 -7.55 1.14
N ARG A 55 10.23 -7.12 2.18
CA ARG A 55 9.86 -7.29 3.57
C ARG A 55 9.66 -5.91 4.19
N ALA A 56 8.50 -5.69 4.79
CA ALA A 56 8.15 -4.44 5.45
C ALA A 56 7.86 -4.68 6.93
N GLN A 57 8.51 -3.91 7.80
CA GLN A 57 8.23 -3.89 9.22
C GLN A 57 7.41 -2.64 9.55
N GLY A 58 6.33 -2.81 10.31
CA GLY A 58 5.53 -1.66 10.75
C GLY A 58 4.21 -2.01 11.40
N LYS A 59 3.40 -0.98 11.63
CA LYS A 59 2.08 -1.10 12.26
C LYS A 59 1.01 -1.23 11.20
N VAL A 60 0.14 -2.23 11.35
CA VAL A 60 -0.98 -2.47 10.43
C VAL A 60 -2.26 -1.91 11.04
N MET A 61 -3.08 -1.29 10.21
CA MET A 61 -4.37 -0.73 10.59
C MET A 61 -5.42 -0.94 9.50
N LEU A 62 -6.67 -1.03 9.94
CA LEU A 62 -7.82 -0.98 9.04
C LEU A 62 -8.26 0.47 8.93
N LYS A 63 -8.19 1.03 7.72
CA LYS A 63 -8.57 2.41 7.43
C LYS A 63 -9.90 2.42 6.67
N GLU A 64 -10.80 3.31 7.06
CA GLU A 64 -11.94 3.65 6.23
C GLU A 64 -11.51 4.78 5.29
N ILE A 65 -11.62 4.55 3.98
CA ILE A 65 -11.27 5.52 2.94
C ILE A 65 -12.55 5.94 2.21
N SER A 66 -12.61 7.21 1.81
CA SER A 66 -13.75 7.73 1.05
C SER A 66 -13.82 7.09 -0.33
N GLU A 67 -14.99 7.15 -0.97
CA GLU A 67 -15.16 6.75 -2.37
C GLU A 67 -14.14 7.46 -3.29
N SER A 68 -13.91 8.76 -3.06
CA SER A 68 -12.95 9.55 -3.82
C SER A 68 -11.50 9.08 -3.63
N GLU A 69 -11.09 8.79 -2.39
CA GLU A 69 -9.74 8.29 -2.08
C GLU A 69 -9.53 6.89 -2.69
N ALA A 70 -10.55 6.01 -2.59
CA ALA A 70 -10.52 4.68 -3.19
C ALA A 70 -10.43 4.73 -4.72
N ARG A 71 -11.17 5.64 -5.37
CA ARG A 71 -11.09 5.85 -6.82
C ARG A 71 -9.72 6.37 -7.24
N HIS A 72 -9.18 7.36 -6.53
CA HIS A 72 -7.85 7.88 -6.81
C HIS A 72 -6.77 6.79 -6.70
N TYR A 73 -6.86 5.91 -5.70
CA TYR A 73 -5.94 4.78 -5.59
C TYR A 73 -6.07 3.79 -6.75
N ALA A 74 -7.29 3.55 -7.25
CA ALA A 74 -7.52 2.69 -8.41
C ALA A 74 -7.01 3.34 -9.72
N GLU A 75 -7.12 4.66 -9.85
CA GLU A 75 -6.52 5.43 -10.96
C GLU A 75 -5.00 5.36 -10.94
N ASP A 76 -4.38 5.59 -9.78
CA ASP A 76 -2.92 5.48 -9.61
C ASP A 76 -2.40 4.07 -9.95
N ALA A 77 -3.17 3.04 -9.59
CA ALA A 77 -2.88 1.65 -9.90
C ALA A 77 -3.14 1.27 -11.38
N GLY A 78 -3.66 2.18 -12.20
CA GLY A 78 -3.93 1.95 -13.61
C GLY A 78 -5.13 1.05 -13.90
N LYS A 79 -6.09 0.93 -12.98
CA LYS A 79 -7.32 0.17 -13.21
C LYS A 79 -8.17 0.78 -14.32
N SER A 80 -9.01 -0.04 -14.94
CA SER A 80 -9.92 0.43 -15.99
C SER A 80 -10.98 1.39 -15.44
N LYS A 81 -11.50 2.29 -16.29
CA LYS A 81 -12.60 3.20 -15.91
C LYS A 81 -13.80 2.44 -15.36
N GLU A 82 -14.13 1.31 -15.96
CA GLU A 82 -15.23 0.44 -15.53
C GLU A 82 -15.02 -0.11 -14.11
N GLU A 83 -13.79 -0.44 -13.73
CA GLU A 83 -13.46 -0.86 -12.36
C GLU A 83 -13.53 0.30 -11.37
N ILE A 84 -13.05 1.49 -11.76
CA ILE A 84 -13.09 2.70 -10.91
C ILE A 84 -14.55 3.13 -10.66
N GLU A 85 -15.39 3.08 -11.69
CA GLU A 85 -16.81 3.46 -11.59
C GLU A 85 -17.61 2.53 -10.68
N LYS A 86 -17.22 1.25 -10.58
CA LYS A 86 -17.81 0.27 -9.66
C LYS A 86 -17.51 0.56 -8.18
N ILE A 87 -16.48 1.36 -7.88
CA ILE A 87 -16.18 1.79 -6.51
C ILE A 87 -17.26 2.78 -6.06
N LYS A 88 -18.07 2.37 -5.08
CA LYS A 88 -19.15 3.16 -4.48
C LYS A 88 -19.11 3.09 -2.96
N GLY A 89 -19.34 4.22 -2.30
CA GLY A 89 -19.33 4.33 -0.84
C GLY A 89 -17.93 4.24 -0.23
N THR A 90 -17.87 4.32 1.10
CA THR A 90 -16.60 4.17 1.85
C THR A 90 -16.09 2.73 1.76
N GLN A 91 -14.78 2.58 1.65
CA GLN A 91 -14.11 1.29 1.57
C GLN A 91 -13.27 1.05 2.82
N LYS A 92 -13.18 -0.21 3.25
CA LYS A 92 -12.19 -0.61 4.27
C LYS A 92 -10.94 -1.10 3.56
N ALA A 93 -9.81 -0.48 3.88
CA ALA A 93 -8.51 -0.80 3.30
C ALA A 93 -7.50 -1.16 4.40
N TYR A 94 -6.71 -2.21 4.16
CA TYR A 94 -5.55 -2.49 4.99
C TYR A 94 -4.44 -1.49 4.65
N ALA A 95 -3.91 -0.83 5.68
CA ALA A 95 -2.80 0.09 5.58
C ALA A 95 -1.69 -0.31 6.55
N MET A 96 -0.45 -0.07 6.17
CA MET A 96 0.72 -0.19 7.03
C MET A 96 1.49 1.13 7.05
N ILE A 97 1.89 1.53 8.26
CA ILE A 97 2.93 2.56 8.45
C ILE A 97 4.21 1.79 8.77
N ALA A 98 5.11 1.73 7.80
CA ALA A 98 6.35 0.98 7.89
C ALA A 98 7.47 1.83 8.50
N SER A 99 8.13 1.26 9.51
CA SER A 99 9.38 1.78 10.09
C SER A 99 10.61 1.34 9.29
N GLY A 100 10.48 0.27 8.49
CA GLY A 100 11.53 -0.18 7.59
C GLY A 100 11.00 -1.01 6.42
N VAL A 101 11.70 -0.94 5.28
CA VAL A 101 11.47 -1.78 4.10
C VAL A 101 12.80 -2.30 3.57
N GLU A 102 12.85 -3.59 3.31
CA GLU A 102 13.97 -4.28 2.68
C GLU A 102 13.50 -4.88 1.34
N ILE A 103 14.23 -4.60 0.27
CA ILE A 103 14.01 -5.20 -1.05
C ILE A 103 14.94 -6.42 -1.15
N LEU A 104 14.36 -7.60 -1.41
CA LEU A 104 15.09 -8.87 -1.35
C LEU A 104 15.72 -9.28 -2.69
N ASP A 105 15.32 -8.64 -3.80
CA ASP A 105 15.69 -8.98 -5.19
C ASP A 105 15.96 -7.76 -6.10
#